data_AF-A0A8E2W7U2-F1
#
_entry.id   AF-A0A8E2W7U2-F1
#
_cell.length_a   1.000
_cell.length_b   1.000
_cell.length_c   1.000
_cell.angle_alpha   90.00
_cell.angle_beta   90.00
_cell.angle_gamma   90.00
#
_symmetry.space_group_name_H-M   'P 1'
#
loop_
_entity.id
_entity.type
_entity.pdbx_description
1 polymer ?
#
loop_
_entity_poly.entity_id
_entity_poly.type
_entity_poly.pdbx_seq_one_letter_code
_entity_poly.pdbx_strand_id
1 'polypeptide(L)'
;MAIYGLRVISFIFVALAFVPAAAHFFSMFNKMKLDGTSYLAAQRAYDGWSLFGIVVLGALLSTAALAVLLYRSGGAFGLVSLPSSASVPPNLPSGR
;
A
#
# COMPACT_ATOMS: atom_id res chain seq x y z
N MET A 1 -2.66 5.88 -21.02
CA MET A 1 -1.36 6.42 -20.56
C MET A 1 -1.38 6.89 -19.11
N ALA A 2 -2.37 7.69 -18.67
CA ALA A 2 -2.43 8.21 -17.29
C ALA A 2 -2.40 7.15 -16.16
N ILE A 3 -3.15 6.03 -16.31
CA ILE A 3 -3.16 4.94 -15.30
C ILE A 3 -1.77 4.32 -15.10
N TYR A 4 -1.03 4.07 -16.19
CA TYR A 4 0.32 3.49 -16.10
C TYR A 4 1.31 4.43 -15.42
N GLY A 5 1.25 5.73 -15.73
CA GLY A 5 2.05 6.74 -15.05
C GLY A 5 1.76 6.79 -13.55
N LEU A 6 0.47 6.84 -13.18
CA LEU A 6 0.06 6.81 -11.77
C LEU A 6 0.51 5.52 -11.06
N ARG A 7 0.44 4.34 -11.70
CA ARG A 7 0.96 3.09 -11.13
C ARG A 7 2.45 3.19 -10.78
N VAL A 8 3.28 3.67 -11.70
CA VAL A 8 4.72 3.81 -11.49
C VAL A 8 5.01 4.83 -10.38
N ILE A 9 4.38 6.00 -10.44
CA ILE A 9 4.54 7.06 -9.43
C ILE A 9 4.12 6.57 -8.05
N SER A 10 2.94 5.95 -7.93
CA SER A 10 2.46 5.38 -6.68
C SER A 10 3.39 4.32 -6.13
N PHE A 11 3.89 3.42 -6.99
CA PHE A 11 4.84 2.39 -6.55
C PHE A 11 6.12 2.99 -5.99
N ILE A 12 6.70 3.98 -6.67
CA ILE A 12 7.92 4.67 -6.23
C ILE A 12 7.69 5.37 -4.89
N PHE A 13 6.62 6.18 -4.77
CA PHE A 13 6.33 6.88 -3.53
C PHE A 13 6.06 5.94 -2.37
N VAL A 14 5.31 4.86 -2.57
CA VAL A 14 5.08 3.84 -1.54
C VAL A 14 6.40 3.20 -1.13
N ALA A 15 7.22 2.75 -2.08
CA ALA A 15 8.51 2.15 -1.76
C ALA A 15 9.41 3.09 -0.94
N LEU A 16 9.47 4.38 -1.30
CA LEU A 16 10.22 5.38 -0.54
C LEU A 16 9.60 5.66 0.84
N ALA A 17 8.27 5.64 0.97
CA ALA A 17 7.58 5.81 2.25
C ALA A 17 7.88 4.69 3.26
N PHE A 18 8.29 3.51 2.79
CA PHE A 18 8.72 2.40 3.66
C PHE A 18 10.13 2.60 4.23
N VAL A 19 10.96 3.48 3.67
CA VAL A 19 12.38 3.64 4.09
C VAL A 19 12.51 4.01 5.58
N PRO A 20 11.78 5.00 6.12
CA PRO A 20 11.79 5.29 7.55
C PRO A 20 11.41 4.09 8.42
N ALA A 21 10.31 3.43 8.08
CA ALA A 21 9.82 2.30 8.85
C ALA A 21 10.81 1.12 8.84
N ALA A 22 11.40 0.82 7.67
CA ALA A 22 12.42 -0.21 7.53
C ALA A 22 13.69 0.11 8.34
N ALA A 23 14.18 1.36 8.28
CA ALA A 23 15.35 1.78 9.04
C ALA A 23 15.13 1.63 10.56
N HIS A 24 13.96 2.03 11.06
CA HIS A 24 13.59 1.82 12.46
C HIS A 24 13.51 0.32 12.79
N PHE A 25 12.78 -0.47 11.99
CA PHE A 25 12.58 -1.89 12.24
C PHE A 25 13.90 -2.67 12.29
N PHE A 26 14.76 -2.50 11.28
CA PHE A 26 16.02 -3.24 11.20
C PHE A 26 17.06 -2.76 12.22
N SER A 27 17.03 -1.49 12.65
CA SER A 27 17.92 -1.01 13.71
C SER A 27 17.43 -1.33 15.12
N MET A 28 16.12 -1.60 15.29
CA MET A 28 15.48 -1.82 16.60
C MET A 28 16.17 -2.91 17.41
N PHE A 29 16.48 -4.05 16.78
CA PHE A 29 17.11 -5.19 17.46
C PHE A 29 18.47 -4.87 18.09
N ASN A 30 19.27 -4.03 17.42
CA ASN A 30 20.55 -3.59 17.95
C ASN A 30 20.36 -2.55 19.06
N LYS A 31 19.40 -1.65 18.90
CA LYS A 31 19.08 -0.60 19.86
C LYS A 31 18.53 -1.12 21.18
N MET A 32 17.72 -2.19 21.16
CA MET A 32 17.16 -2.80 22.38
C MET A 32 18.21 -3.42 23.31
N LYS A 33 19.46 -3.59 22.86
CA LYS A 33 20.58 -4.10 23.67
C LYS A 33 21.37 -3.00 24.37
N LEU A 34 21.09 -1.73 24.05
CA LEU A 34 21.82 -0.58 24.56
C LEU A 34 21.26 -0.10 25.90
N ASP A 35 22.11 0.53 26.72
CA ASP A 35 21.64 1.34 27.84
C ASP A 35 20.84 2.56 27.35
N GLY A 36 20.09 3.20 28.25
CA GLY A 36 19.20 4.31 27.89
C GLY A 36 19.91 5.50 27.23
N THR A 37 21.10 5.86 27.68
CA THR A 37 21.87 6.98 27.11
C THR A 37 22.33 6.65 25.70
N SER A 38 22.87 5.45 25.51
CA SER A 38 23.33 4.92 24.22
C SER A 38 22.16 4.74 23.24
N TYR A 39 20.99 4.31 23.71
CA TYR A 39 19.76 4.21 22.92
C TYR A 39 19.33 5.58 22.38
N LEU A 40 19.24 6.58 23.26
CA LEU A 40 18.83 7.93 22.88
C LEU A 40 19.86 8.60 21.95
N ALA A 41 21.16 8.37 22.17
CA ALA A 41 22.20 8.83 21.25
C ALA A 41 22.06 8.22 19.85
N ALA A 42 21.82 6.90 19.76
CA ALA A 42 21.56 6.22 18.49
C ALA A 42 20.23 6.64 17.83
N GLN A 43 19.28 7.18 18.60
CA GLN A 43 18.02 7.68 18.07
C GLN A 43 18.15 9.02 17.35
N ARG A 44 19.12 9.86 17.73
CA ARG A 44 19.40 11.14 17.06
C ARG A 44 19.80 10.99 15.59
N ALA A 45 20.22 9.80 15.16
CA ALA A 45 20.43 9.50 13.74
C ALA A 45 19.15 9.69 12.89
N TYR A 46 17.98 9.74 13.53
CA TYR A 46 16.69 9.97 12.89
C TYR A 46 16.16 11.41 13.04
N ASP A 47 16.95 12.32 13.61
CA ASP A 47 16.58 13.73 13.68
C ASP A 47 16.34 14.28 12.26
N GLY A 48 15.20 14.96 12.07
CA GLY A 48 14.78 15.49 10.77
C GLY A 48 14.10 14.50 9.82
N TRP A 49 13.99 13.22 10.19
CA TRP A 49 13.30 12.23 9.33
C TRP A 49 11.79 12.47 9.23
N SER A 50 11.21 13.34 10.07
CA SER A 50 9.82 13.79 9.91
C SER A 50 9.54 14.41 8.54
N LEU A 51 10.55 14.95 7.85
CA LEU A 51 10.42 15.47 6.48
C LEU A 51 10.05 14.39 5.45
N PHE A 52 10.33 13.10 5.71
CA PHE A 52 9.80 12.00 4.90
C PHE A 52 8.27 11.94 4.89
N GLY A 53 7.59 12.65 5.81
CA GLY A 53 6.15 12.86 5.74
C GLY A 53 5.67 13.41 4.40
N ILE A 54 6.49 14.21 3.69
CA ILE A 54 6.17 14.69 2.33
C ILE A 54 6.06 13.52 1.34
N VAL A 55 6.96 12.54 1.45
CA VAL A 55 6.95 11.32 0.63
C VAL A 55 5.72 10.48 0.95
N VAL A 56 5.35 10.38 2.23
CA VAL A 56 4.10 9.70 2.67
C VAL A 56 2.87 10.39 2.07
N LEU A 57 2.81 11.72 2.08
CA LEU A 57 1.73 12.46 1.44
C LEU A 57 1.67 12.19 -0.07
N GLY A 58 2.83 12.16 -0.76
CA GLY A 58 2.90 11.78 -2.17
C GLY A 58 2.40 10.37 -2.44
N ALA A 59 2.71 9.41 -1.56
CA ALA A 59 2.21 8.04 -1.64
C ALA A 59 0.68 8.00 -1.49
N LEU A 60 0.13 8.69 -0.48
CA LEU A 60 -1.31 8.75 -0.24
C LEU A 60 -2.06 9.39 -1.41
N LEU A 61 -1.61 10.56 -1.87
CA LEU A 61 -2.26 11.30 -2.95
C LEU A 61 -2.23 10.54 -4.28
N SER A 62 -1.07 9.97 -4.64
CA SER A 62 -0.94 9.23 -5.90
C SER A 62 -1.74 7.92 -5.89
N THR A 63 -1.71 7.18 -4.77
CA THR A 63 -2.49 5.92 -4.65
C THR A 63 -3.98 6.19 -4.59
N ALA A 64 -4.42 7.26 -3.92
CA ALA A 64 -5.82 7.69 -3.93
C ALA A 64 -6.27 8.09 -5.34
N ALA A 65 -5.47 8.88 -6.06
CA ALA A 65 -5.77 9.26 -7.44
C ALA A 65 -5.85 8.03 -8.36
N LEU A 66 -4.92 7.08 -8.22
CA LEU A 66 -4.95 5.81 -8.94
C LEU A 66 -6.21 4.99 -8.62
N ALA A 67 -6.58 4.87 -7.34
CA ALA A 67 -7.76 4.16 -6.89
C ALA A 67 -9.06 4.77 -7.47
N VAL A 68 -9.21 6.10 -7.39
CA VAL A 68 -10.36 6.82 -7.96
C VAL A 68 -10.44 6.63 -9.47
N LEU A 69 -9.31 6.72 -10.18
CA LEU A 69 -9.30 6.57 -11.64
C LEU A 69 -9.69 5.15 -12.07
N LEU A 70 -9.17 4.12 -11.38
CA LEU A 70 -9.53 2.73 -11.63
C LEU A 70 -11.02 2.46 -11.36
N TYR A 71 -11.56 3.03 -10.28
CA TYR A 71 -12.97 2.90 -9.91
C TYR A 71 -13.86 3.46 -11.02
N ARG A 72 -13.54 4.67 -11.50
CA ARG A 72 -14.30 5.35 -12.55
C ARG A 72 -14.17 4.70 -13.92
N SER A 73 -13.08 4.00 -14.21
CA SER A 73 -12.89 3.29 -15.48
C SER A 73 -13.59 1.92 -15.53
N GLY A 74 -14.35 1.54 -14.49
CA GLY A 74 -14.92 0.18 -14.38
C GLY A 74 -13.84 -0.90 -14.24
N GLY A 75 -12.61 -0.50 -13.88
CA GLY A 75 -11.53 -1.42 -13.63
C GLY A 75 -11.88 -2.21 -12.39
N ALA A 76 -11.90 -3.55 -12.49
CA ALA A 76 -12.23 -4.43 -11.38
C ALA A 76 -11.44 -4.02 -10.13
N PHE A 77 -12.14 -3.46 -9.14
CA PHE A 77 -11.66 -3.51 -7.76
C PHE A 77 -11.73 -4.98 -7.37
N GLY A 78 -10.61 -5.67 -7.49
CA GLY A 78 -10.43 -7.06 -7.09
C GLY A 78 -10.49 -7.22 -5.57
N LEU A 79 -11.62 -6.85 -4.99
CA LEU A 79 -12.21 -7.44 -3.80
C LEU A 79 -13.63 -7.88 -4.21
N VAL A 80 -13.73 -8.60 -5.32
CA VAL A 80 -14.95 -9.34 -5.64
C VAL A 80 -14.95 -10.54 -4.72
N SER A 81 -15.69 -10.39 -3.62
CA SER A 81 -16.32 -11.49 -2.88
C SER A 81 -16.76 -12.56 -3.87
N LEU A 82 -16.26 -13.79 -3.74
CA LEU A 82 -16.82 -14.96 -4.39
C LEU A 82 -18.33 -14.98 -4.12
N PRO A 83 -19.21 -14.70 -5.11
CA PRO A 83 -20.61 -14.98 -4.93
C PRO A 83 -20.73 -16.49 -5.13
N SER A 84 -20.92 -17.21 -4.03
CA SER A 84 -21.51 -18.54 -4.08
C SER A 84 -22.93 -18.37 -4.63
N SER A 85 -23.14 -18.61 -5.92
CA SER A 85 -24.37 -19.19 -6.47
C SER A 85 -24.31 -19.25 -7.99
N ALA A 86 -24.35 -20.48 -8.50
CA ALA A 86 -25.26 -20.94 -9.57
C ALA A 86 -24.54 -21.87 -10.56
N SER A 87 -24.86 -23.15 -10.44
CA SER A 87 -25.08 -23.98 -11.63
C SER A 87 -26.44 -24.67 -11.46
N VAL A 88 -27.52 -23.88 -11.52
CA VAL A 88 -28.84 -24.42 -11.87
C VAL A 88 -28.98 -24.26 -13.39
N PRO A 89 -28.91 -25.34 -14.18
CA PRO A 89 -29.10 -25.24 -15.62
C PRO A 89 -30.60 -25.04 -15.97
N PRO A 90 -30.90 -24.30 -17.05
CA PRO A 90 -32.25 -23.99 -17.48
C PRO A 90 -32.96 -25.20 -18.10
N ASN A 91 -34.25 -25.34 -17.78
CA ASN A 91 -35.21 -26.28 -18.38
C ASN A 91 -35.26 -26.20 -19.92
N LEU A 92 -35.55 -27.34 -20.57
CA LEU A 92 -36.70 -27.62 -21.49
C LEU A 92 -36.37 -28.80 -22.45
N PRO A 93 -37.33 -29.56 -23.04
CA PRO A 93 -38.78 -29.35 -23.09
C PRO A 93 -39.64 -30.58 -22.70
N SER A 94 -40.94 -30.35 -22.46
CA SER A 94 -41.97 -31.40 -22.40
C SER A 94 -42.20 -32.03 -23.78
N GLY A 95 -41.68 -33.23 -23.99
CA GLY A 95 -42.08 -34.13 -25.08
C GLY A 95 -43.24 -35.05 -24.62
N ARG A 96 -44.15 -35.33 -25.56
CA ARG A 96 -45.39 -36.11 -25.41
C ARG A 96 -45.27 -37.41 -24.64
#